data_AF-A0A832JR90-F1
#
_entry.id   AF-A0A832JR90-F1
#
_cell.length_a   1.000
_cell.length_b   1.000
_cell.length_c   1.000
_cell.angle_alpha   90.00
_cell.angle_beta   90.00
_cell.angle_gamma   90.00
#
_symmetry.space_group_name_H-M   'P 1'
#
loop_
_entity.id
_entity.type
_entity.pdbx_description
1 polymer ?
#
loop_
_entity_poly.entity_id
_entity_poly.type
_entity_poly.pdbx_seq_one_letter_code
_entity_poly.pdbx_strand_id
1 'polypeptide(L)'
;MDLRLRERIELLRQGMIHRAILPLLEERGFLPSGWKRPVSLEDMELREEGWVPLYTRYTTWETYVRDDPLVIYFNTFYGDVHERAYRYCFVEYILPWKNYQLDHSLIGVFTRLNLVEGGYVWKSKHMVDITSAERSVSELEKNYDELLLALMAAGVLDTTTKD
;
A
#
# COMPACT_ATOMS: atom_id res chain seq x y z
N MET A 1 -29.97 -3.80 -5.06
CA MET A 1 -29.22 -3.23 -3.92
C MET A 1 -28.51 -1.99 -4.45
N ASP A 2 -28.83 -0.80 -3.95
CA ASP A 2 -28.25 0.44 -4.48
C ASP A 2 -26.88 0.69 -3.84
N LEU A 3 -25.83 0.84 -4.67
CA LEU A 3 -24.47 1.07 -4.21
C LEU A 3 -24.27 2.55 -3.89
N ARG A 4 -23.66 2.85 -2.74
CA ARG A 4 -23.28 4.23 -2.40
C ARG A 4 -22.18 4.71 -3.35
N LEU A 5 -22.08 6.02 -3.57
CA LEU A 5 -21.05 6.61 -4.45
C LEU A 5 -19.64 6.12 -4.10
N ARG A 6 -19.31 6.05 -2.80
CA ARG A 6 -18.03 5.54 -2.30
C ARG A 6 -17.74 4.11 -2.78
N GLU A 7 -18.71 3.21 -2.66
CA GLU A 7 -18.56 1.81 -3.07
C GLU A 7 -18.41 1.69 -4.60
N ARG A 8 -19.13 2.52 -5.35
CA ARG A 8 -19.00 2.57 -6.82
C ARG A 8 -17.59 3.01 -7.23
N ILE A 9 -17.04 4.05 -6.58
CA ILE A 9 -15.68 4.54 -6.86
C ILE A 9 -14.64 3.47 -6.52
N GLU A 10 -14.78 2.82 -5.36
CA GLU A 10 -13.85 1.77 -4.96
C GLU A 10 -13.88 0.58 -5.93
N LEU A 11 -15.07 0.13 -6.35
CA LEU A 11 -15.19 -0.94 -7.36
C LEU A 11 -14.55 -0.58 -8.69
N LEU A 12 -14.63 0.68 -9.14
CA LEU A 12 -13.95 1.14 -10.35
C LEU A 12 -12.43 1.07 -10.20
N ARG A 13 -11.89 1.52 -9.06
CA ARG A 13 -10.44 1.43 -8.76
C ARG A 13 -9.98 -0.01 -8.72
N GLN A 14 -10.70 -0.85 -7.96
CA GLN A 14 -10.45 -2.29 -7.88
C GLN A 14 -10.47 -2.94 -9.27
N GLY A 15 -11.42 -2.55 -10.14
CA GLY A 15 -11.47 -2.99 -11.53
C GLY A 15 -10.21 -2.64 -12.33
N MET A 16 -9.75 -1.39 -12.28
CA MET A 16 -8.52 -0.97 -12.98
C MET A 16 -7.29 -1.67 -12.42
N ILE A 17 -7.18 -1.78 -11.09
CA ILE A 17 -6.04 -2.41 -10.42
C ILE A 17 -5.98 -3.90 -10.77
N HIS A 18 -7.05 -4.65 -10.55
CA HIS A 18 -7.06 -6.09 -10.77
C HIS A 18 -7.05 -6.52 -12.23
N ARG A 19 -7.57 -5.70 -13.15
CA ARG A 19 -7.65 -6.09 -14.58
C ARG A 19 -6.53 -5.54 -15.44
N ALA A 20 -5.89 -4.45 -15.04
CA ALA A 20 -4.88 -3.79 -15.86
C ALA A 20 -3.52 -3.66 -15.16
N ILE A 21 -3.48 -3.25 -13.89
CA ILE A 21 -2.22 -2.98 -13.20
C ILE A 21 -1.58 -4.26 -12.67
N LEU A 22 -2.32 -5.06 -11.89
CA LEU A 22 -1.79 -6.26 -11.26
C LEU A 22 -1.24 -7.29 -12.26
N PRO A 23 -1.90 -7.59 -13.40
CA PRO A 23 -1.32 -8.52 -14.39
C PRO A 23 0.05 -8.05 -14.90
N LEU A 24 0.19 -6.76 -15.21
CA LEU A 24 1.47 -6.19 -15.64
C LEU A 24 2.50 -6.17 -14.52
N LEU A 25 2.07 -5.90 -13.28
CA LEU A 25 2.94 -5.92 -12.11
C LEU A 25 3.49 -7.34 -11.87
N GLU A 26 2.65 -8.36 -12.07
CA GLU A 26 3.01 -9.79 -12.01
C GLU A 26 4.00 -10.17 -13.12
N GLU A 27 3.81 -9.67 -14.35
CA GLU A 27 4.79 -9.82 -15.43
C GLU A 27 6.15 -9.17 -15.10
N ARG A 28 6.17 -8.16 -14.22
CA ARG A 28 7.39 -7.53 -13.68
C ARG A 28 7.96 -8.23 -12.44
N GLY A 29 7.42 -9.39 -12.07
CA GLY A 29 7.94 -10.24 -11.01
C GLY A 29 7.37 -9.95 -9.61
N PHE A 30 6.41 -9.03 -9.47
CA PHE A 30 5.70 -8.87 -8.20
C PHE A 30 4.66 -9.97 -8.04
N LEU A 31 4.75 -10.75 -6.97
CA LEU A 31 3.83 -11.84 -6.70
C LEU A 31 2.97 -11.55 -5.47
N PRO A 32 1.77 -12.14 -5.35
CA PRO A 32 0.99 -12.07 -4.13
C PRO A 32 1.81 -12.53 -2.92
N SER A 33 1.88 -11.68 -1.89
CA SER A 33 2.54 -12.01 -0.63
C SER A 33 1.63 -12.85 0.28
N GLY A 34 2.26 -13.71 1.09
CA GLY A 34 1.58 -14.43 2.17
C GLY A 34 1.21 -13.53 3.35
N TRP A 35 1.80 -12.33 3.44
CA TRP A 35 1.39 -11.30 4.38
C TRP A 35 0.17 -10.56 3.84
N LYS A 36 -0.75 -10.16 4.71
CA LYS A 36 -1.92 -9.33 4.37
C LYS A 36 -1.85 -8.06 5.20
N ARG A 37 -2.20 -6.92 4.61
CA ARG A 37 -2.15 -5.65 5.33
C ARG A 37 -3.16 -5.67 6.48
N PRO A 38 -2.72 -5.50 7.74
CA PRO A 38 -3.64 -5.40 8.86
C PRO A 38 -4.40 -4.07 8.84
N VAL A 39 -5.56 -4.04 9.50
CA VAL A 39 -6.31 -2.81 9.70
C VAL A 39 -5.54 -1.90 10.64
N SER A 40 -5.34 -0.67 10.20
CA SER A 40 -4.68 0.39 10.93
C SER A 40 -5.68 1.38 11.50
N LEU A 41 -5.23 2.19 12.46
CA LEU A 41 -5.99 3.32 12.97
C LEU A 41 -6.25 4.37 11.89
N GLU A 42 -5.38 4.44 10.87
CA GLU A 42 -5.67 5.24 9.69
C GLU A 42 -6.94 4.72 9.00
N ASP A 43 -7.20 3.43 8.92
CA ASP A 43 -8.37 2.92 8.18
C ASP A 43 -9.71 3.12 8.90
N MET A 44 -9.71 3.86 10.01
CA MET A 44 -10.83 4.12 10.90
C MET A 44 -11.01 5.62 11.13
N GLU A 45 -12.24 6.04 11.34
CA GLU A 45 -12.60 7.40 11.74
C GLU A 45 -13.26 7.36 13.12
N LEU A 46 -12.81 8.20 14.05
CA LEU A 46 -13.46 8.32 15.35
C LEU A 46 -14.69 9.21 15.21
N ARG A 47 -15.87 8.62 15.43
CA ARG A 47 -17.17 9.31 15.47
C ARG A 47 -17.80 9.19 16.86
N GLU A 48 -18.94 9.84 17.07
CA GLU A 48 -19.68 9.78 18.34
C GLU A 48 -20.03 8.34 18.77
N GLU A 49 -20.30 7.48 17.79
CA GLU A 49 -20.63 6.05 18.00
C GLU A 49 -19.38 5.16 18.19
N GLY A 50 -18.17 5.74 18.14
CA GLY A 50 -16.89 5.04 18.25
C GLY A 50 -16.11 5.01 16.94
N TRP A 51 -15.17 4.06 16.83
CA TRP A 51 -14.35 3.89 15.63
C TRP A 51 -15.15 3.25 14.50
N VAL A 52 -15.28 3.96 13.38
CA VAL A 52 -16.02 3.53 12.20
C VAL A 52 -15.07 3.29 11.02
N PRO A 53 -15.20 2.17 10.29
CA PRO A 53 -14.36 1.89 9.12
C PRO A 53 -14.47 2.93 8.00
N LEU A 54 -13.31 3.30 7.45
CA LEU A 54 -13.20 4.03 6.18
C LEU A 54 -13.15 3.08 4.97
N TYR A 55 -12.90 1.80 5.16
CA TYR A 55 -12.97 0.82 4.07
C TYR A 55 -14.41 0.37 3.81
N THR A 56 -14.65 -0.22 2.65
CA THR A 56 -15.94 -0.85 2.34
C THR A 56 -15.79 -2.37 2.34
N ARG A 57 -16.91 -3.09 2.15
CA ARG A 57 -16.88 -4.54 1.97
C ARG A 57 -16.16 -5.02 0.70
N TYR A 58 -15.79 -4.08 -0.20
CA TYR A 58 -15.07 -4.36 -1.43
C TYR A 58 -13.56 -4.15 -1.30
N THR A 59 -13.11 -3.62 -0.16
CA THR A 59 -11.70 -3.40 0.10
C THR A 59 -10.96 -4.73 0.16
N THR A 60 -9.93 -4.85 -0.66
CA THR A 60 -8.97 -5.95 -0.63
C THR A 60 -7.84 -5.60 0.34
N TRP A 61 -7.32 -6.62 1.02
CA TRP A 61 -6.18 -6.52 1.96
C TRP A 61 -4.95 -7.25 1.42
N GLU A 62 -4.97 -7.55 0.12
CA GLU A 62 -3.93 -8.29 -0.57
C GLU A 62 -2.71 -7.42 -0.77
N THR A 63 -1.54 -7.98 -0.52
CA THR A 63 -0.26 -7.31 -0.78
C THR A 63 0.56 -8.11 -1.77
N TYR A 64 1.49 -7.42 -2.43
CA TYR A 64 2.38 -7.95 -3.44
C TYR A 64 3.83 -7.71 -3.04
N VAL A 65 4.76 -8.54 -3.50
CA VAL A 65 6.19 -8.43 -3.19
C VAL A 65 6.99 -8.87 -4.41
N ARG A 66 8.09 -8.18 -4.71
CA ARG A 66 9.07 -8.64 -5.71
C ARG A 66 10.35 -9.09 -5.02
N ASP A 67 10.86 -8.25 -4.13
CA ASP A 67 12.07 -8.48 -3.35
C ASP A 67 11.79 -8.22 -1.86
N ASP A 68 12.19 -9.14 -0.98
CA ASP A 68 12.08 -8.92 0.46
C ASP A 68 12.89 -7.69 0.90
N PRO A 69 12.39 -6.92 1.88
CA PRO A 69 11.28 -7.20 2.78
C PRO A 69 10.05 -6.34 2.49
N LEU A 70 10.03 -5.62 1.37
CA LEU A 70 9.09 -4.53 1.13
C LEU A 70 7.83 -5.07 0.46
N VAL A 71 6.66 -4.92 1.08
CA VAL A 71 5.39 -5.34 0.48
C VAL A 71 4.59 -4.15 -0.02
N ILE A 72 3.94 -4.29 -1.17
CA ILE A 72 3.09 -3.27 -1.78
C ILE A 72 1.62 -3.55 -1.45
N TYR A 73 0.90 -2.51 -1.05
CA TYR A 73 -0.55 -2.53 -0.85
C TYR A 73 -1.24 -1.41 -1.63
N PHE A 74 -2.29 -1.76 -2.38
CA PHE A 74 -3.13 -0.78 -3.08
C PHE A 74 -4.28 -0.33 -2.18
N ASN A 75 -4.22 0.91 -1.70
CA ASN A 75 -5.25 1.48 -0.84
C ASN A 75 -6.38 2.12 -1.68
N THR A 76 -7.44 1.36 -1.91
CA THR A 76 -8.55 1.75 -2.81
C THR A 76 -9.66 2.57 -2.17
N PHE A 77 -9.72 2.62 -0.83
CA PHE A 77 -10.83 3.25 -0.09
C PHE A 77 -10.47 4.61 0.49
N TYR A 78 -9.18 4.95 0.56
CA TYR A 78 -8.71 6.28 0.90
C TYR A 78 -8.88 7.24 -0.29
N GLY A 79 -9.74 8.23 -0.16
CA GLY A 79 -10.01 9.15 -1.25
C GLY A 79 -11.12 10.13 -0.93
N ASP A 80 -10.96 10.87 0.16
CA ASP A 80 -11.77 12.06 0.40
C ASP A 80 -11.19 13.22 -0.43
N VAL A 81 -11.39 13.20 -1.77
CA VAL A 81 -11.26 14.39 -2.61
C VAL A 81 -12.13 14.26 -3.86
N HIS A 82 -13.08 15.17 -4.00
CA HIS A 82 -13.86 15.43 -5.20
C HIS A 82 -13.05 15.37 -6.52
N GLU A 83 -13.75 15.03 -7.61
CA GLU A 83 -13.36 15.02 -9.04
C GLU A 83 -12.12 14.22 -9.48
N ARG A 84 -11.14 13.95 -8.62
CA ARG A 84 -9.90 13.20 -8.96
C ARG A 84 -9.82 11.80 -8.37
N ALA A 85 -10.83 11.38 -7.60
CA ALA A 85 -10.85 10.10 -6.92
C ALA A 85 -10.69 8.89 -7.86
N TYR A 86 -11.22 8.90 -9.08
CA TYR A 86 -11.06 7.76 -9.99
C TYR A 86 -9.64 7.65 -10.59
N ARG A 87 -8.90 8.76 -10.66
CA ARG A 87 -7.62 8.83 -11.38
C ARG A 87 -6.45 8.31 -10.56
N TYR A 88 -6.49 8.49 -9.24
CA TYR A 88 -5.36 8.18 -8.37
C TYR A 88 -5.71 7.13 -7.33
N CYS A 89 -4.71 6.30 -7.00
CA CYS A 89 -4.73 5.36 -5.88
C CYS A 89 -3.53 5.66 -4.97
N PHE A 90 -3.73 5.60 -3.66
CA PHE A 90 -2.57 5.55 -2.76
C PHE A 90 -2.01 4.14 -2.76
N VAL A 91 -0.70 4.03 -2.84
CA VAL A 91 0.02 2.78 -2.77
C VAL A 91 0.97 2.85 -1.59
N GLU A 92 0.88 1.86 -0.72
CA GLU A 92 1.68 1.76 0.49
C GLU A 92 2.76 0.70 0.30
N TYR A 93 3.99 1.05 0.66
CA TYR A 93 5.17 0.19 0.65
C TYR A 93 5.54 -0.08 2.09
N ILE A 94 5.34 -1.31 2.55
CA ILE A 94 5.26 -1.64 3.96
C ILE A 94 6.39 -2.59 4.32
N LEU A 95 7.06 -2.33 5.44
CA LEU A 95 7.90 -3.32 6.12
C LEU A 95 6.99 -4.15 7.04
N PRO A 96 6.80 -5.47 6.78
CA PRO A 96 5.82 -6.29 7.49
C PRO A 96 6.24 -6.64 8.94
N TRP A 97 7.35 -6.10 9.42
CA TRP A 97 7.90 -6.36 10.75
C TRP A 97 7.24 -5.48 11.82
N LYS A 98 6.39 -6.11 12.64
CA LYS A 98 5.69 -5.46 13.74
C LYS A 98 6.68 -4.95 14.80
N ASN A 99 6.49 -3.70 15.23
CA ASN A 99 7.25 -3.01 16.27
C ASN A 99 8.77 -2.91 16.00
N TYR A 100 9.20 -3.06 14.75
CA TYR A 100 10.60 -2.92 14.38
C TYR A 100 11.11 -1.51 14.71
N GLN A 101 12.32 -1.41 15.25
CA GLN A 101 12.99 -0.14 15.48
C GLN A 101 13.74 0.24 14.20
N LEU A 102 13.11 1.08 13.39
CA LEU A 102 13.70 1.55 12.14
C LEU A 102 14.88 2.49 12.42
N ASP A 103 15.91 2.39 11.58
CA ASP A 103 17.02 3.32 11.62
C ASP A 103 16.53 4.78 11.48
N HIS A 104 17.14 5.69 12.24
CA HIS A 104 16.73 7.09 12.29
C HIS A 104 16.86 7.79 10.93
N SER A 105 17.78 7.37 10.07
CA SER A 105 17.97 7.91 8.71
C SER A 105 16.77 7.66 7.80
N LEU A 106 15.94 6.66 8.10
CA LEU A 106 14.75 6.31 7.32
C LEU A 106 13.47 6.95 7.88
N ILE A 107 13.54 7.62 9.02
CA ILE A 107 12.40 8.35 9.58
C ILE A 107 12.06 9.53 8.66
N GLY A 108 10.80 9.61 8.24
CA GLY A 108 10.32 10.62 7.28
C GLY A 108 10.26 10.10 5.84
N VAL A 109 11.10 9.11 5.49
CA VAL A 109 10.89 8.27 4.30
C VAL A 109 9.80 7.24 4.61
N PHE A 110 9.96 6.55 5.74
CA PHE A 110 8.93 5.70 6.30
C PHE A 110 8.24 6.40 7.48
N THR A 111 6.96 6.13 7.61
CA THR A 111 6.08 6.60 8.67
C THR A 111 5.43 5.41 9.36
N ARG A 112 5.03 5.58 10.62
CA ARG A 112 4.38 4.49 11.36
C ARG A 112 2.94 4.32 10.90
N LEU A 113 2.60 3.10 10.51
CA LEU A 113 1.23 2.63 10.38
C LEU A 113 0.82 1.95 11.70
N ASN A 114 0.08 2.67 12.55
CA ASN A 114 -0.37 2.16 13.84
C ASN A 114 -1.55 1.18 13.65
N LEU A 115 -1.46 0.00 14.26
CA LEU A 115 -2.44 -1.07 14.08
C LEU A 115 -3.59 -0.95 15.08
N VAL A 116 -4.81 -1.32 14.67
CA VAL A 116 -5.99 -1.34 15.56
C VAL A 116 -5.79 -2.31 16.73
N GLU A 117 -5.18 -3.46 16.47
CA GLU A 117 -4.84 -4.48 17.47
C GLU A 117 -3.63 -4.12 18.36
N GLY A 118 -3.06 -2.92 18.17
CA GLY A 118 -1.88 -2.46 18.89
C GLY A 118 -0.55 -2.79 18.21
N GLY A 119 0.45 -1.96 18.49
CA GLY A 119 1.73 -1.94 17.80
C GLY A 119 1.69 -1.15 16.49
N TYR A 120 2.78 -1.25 15.72
CA TYR A 120 2.91 -0.54 14.45
C TYR A 120 3.77 -1.32 13.46
N VAL A 121 3.62 -1.00 12.17
CA VAL A 121 4.56 -1.33 11.10
C VAL A 121 5.05 -0.04 10.43
N TRP A 122 6.06 -0.12 9.58
CA TRP A 122 6.57 1.03 8.85
C TRP A 122 6.06 1.03 7.42
N LYS A 123 5.60 2.18 6.93
CA LYS A 123 5.18 2.34 5.54
C LYS A 123 5.72 3.61 4.90
N SER A 124 5.99 3.55 3.60
CA SER A 124 5.97 4.73 2.74
C SER A 124 4.66 4.75 1.94
N LYS A 125 4.12 5.94 1.64
CA LYS A 125 2.85 6.10 0.93
C LYS A 125 3.03 7.03 -0.25
N HIS A 126 2.71 6.56 -1.45
CA HIS A 126 2.81 7.32 -2.69
C HIS A 126 1.46 7.36 -3.39
N MET A 127 1.15 8.48 -4.06
CA MET A 127 -0.05 8.61 -4.88
C MET A 127 0.31 8.26 -6.32
N VAL A 128 -0.35 7.24 -6.87
CA VAL A 128 -0.08 6.72 -8.22
C VAL A 128 -1.28 7.00 -9.12
N ASP A 129 -1.02 7.50 -10.34
CA ASP A 129 -2.04 7.62 -11.38
C ASP A 129 -2.36 6.24 -11.95
N ILE A 130 -3.60 5.79 -11.82
CA ILE A 130 -4.06 4.46 -12.24
C ILE A 130 -4.76 4.46 -13.60
N THR A 131 -4.75 5.58 -14.32
CA THR A 131 -5.42 5.70 -15.64
C THR A 131 -4.61 5.09 -16.79
N SER A 132 -3.33 4.81 -16.59
CA SER A 132 -2.44 4.16 -17.57
C SER A 132 -1.60 3.10 -16.87
N ALA A 133 -1.96 1.84 -17.09
CA ALA A 133 -1.37 0.72 -16.35
C ALA A 133 0.16 0.64 -16.49
N GLU A 134 0.72 0.87 -17.69
CA GLU A 134 2.16 0.85 -17.92
C GLU A 134 2.89 1.95 -17.16
N ARG A 135 2.31 3.17 -17.11
CA ARG A 135 2.85 4.28 -16.33
C ARG A 135 2.74 4.01 -14.84
N SER A 136 1.60 3.50 -14.38
CA SER A 136 1.40 3.10 -12.99
C SER A 136 2.46 2.10 -12.56
N VAL A 137 2.66 1.01 -13.33
CA VAL A 137 3.64 -0.03 -13.03
C VAL A 137 5.06 0.52 -13.02
N SER A 138 5.41 1.37 -13.99
CA SER A 138 6.74 1.99 -14.04
C SER A 138 7.00 2.91 -12.81
N GLU A 139 5.98 3.63 -12.37
CA GLU A 139 6.05 4.47 -11.16
C GLU A 139 6.14 3.60 -9.89
N LEU A 140 5.42 2.48 -9.84
CA LEU A 140 5.50 1.51 -8.74
C LEU A 140 6.91 0.92 -8.61
N GLU A 141 7.47 0.41 -9.71
CA GLU A 141 8.83 -0.14 -9.77
C GLU A 141 9.86 0.89 -9.29
N LYS A 142 9.78 2.11 -9.83
CA LYS A 142 10.70 3.19 -9.44
C LYS A 142 10.66 3.47 -7.95
N ASN A 143 9.46 3.68 -7.39
CA ASN A 143 9.31 3.96 -5.96
C ASN A 143 9.79 2.77 -5.11
N TYR A 144 9.52 1.53 -5.55
CA TYR A 144 9.97 0.32 -4.88
C TYR A 144 11.50 0.24 -4.83
N ASP A 145 12.17 0.46 -5.96
CA ASP A 145 13.63 0.43 -6.08
C ASP A 145 14.29 1.53 -5.22
N GLU A 146 13.73 2.75 -5.25
CA GLU A 146 14.22 3.86 -4.43
C GLU A 146 14.14 3.55 -2.93
N LEU A 147 13.04 2.93 -2.49
CA LEU A 147 12.85 2.54 -1.08
C LEU A 147 13.75 1.38 -0.68
N LEU A 148 13.95 0.38 -1.54
CA LEU A 148 14.90 -0.70 -1.29
C LEU A 148 16.33 -0.18 -1.17
N LEU A 149 16.74 0.72 -2.05
CA LEU A 149 18.07 1.36 -1.97
C LEU A 149 18.25 2.13 -0.66
N ALA A 150 17.21 2.82 -0.18
CA ALA A 150 17.25 3.49 1.11
C ALA A 150 17.43 2.48 2.26
N LEU A 151 16.69 1.36 2.23
CA LEU A 151 16.80 0.29 3.23
C LEU A 151 18.20 -0.36 3.23
N MET A 152 18.76 -0.61 2.05
CA MET A 152 20.14 -1.11 1.89
C MET A 152 21.17 -0.13 2.45
N ALA A 153 21.04 1.17 2.13
CA ALA A 153 21.96 2.20 2.60
C ALA A 153 21.94 2.33 4.14
N ALA A 154 20.78 2.09 4.76
CA ALA A 154 20.61 2.09 6.21
C ALA A 154 21.00 0.75 6.88
N GLY A 155 21.47 -0.25 6.11
CA GLY A 155 21.85 -1.56 6.63
C GLY A 155 20.66 -2.39 7.14
N VAL A 156 19.43 -2.07 6.72
CA VAL A 156 18.23 -2.84 7.04
C VAL A 156 18.16 -4.13 6.20
N LEU A 157 18.74 -4.07 5.00
CA LEU A 157 18.91 -5.20 4.11
C LEU A 157 20.37 -5.65 4.13
N ASP A 158 20.62 -6.86 4.64
CA ASP A 158 21.94 -7.49 4.47
C ASP A 158 22.14 -7.81 2.99
N THR A 159 23.11 -7.14 2.37
CA THR A 159 23.52 -7.43 0.98
C THR A 159 24.39 -8.69 0.86
N THR A 160 24.41 -9.52 1.91
CA THR A 160 25.21 -10.74 2.03
C THR A 160 24.32 -11.98 2.19
N THR A 161 23.44 -12.23 1.24
CA THR A 161 23.07 -13.61 0.88
C THR A 161 23.74 -13.94 -0.45
N LYS A 162 25.05 -14.21 -0.37
CA LYS A 162 25.70 -15.18 -1.25
C LYS A 162 25.73 -16.48 -0.48
N ASP A 163 24.83 -17.39 -0.82
CA ASP A 163 25.06 -18.83 -0.74
C ASP A 163 24.83 -19.41 -2.14
#